data_AF-E3QFT4-F1
#
_entry.id   AF-E3QFT4-F1
#
_cell.length_a   1.000
_cell.length_b   1.000
_cell.length_c   1.000
_cell.angle_alpha   90.00
_cell.angle_beta   90.00
_cell.angle_gamma   90.00
#
_symmetry.space_group_name_H-M   'P 1'
#
loop_
_entity.id
_entity.type
_entity.pdbx_description
1 polymer ?
#
loop_
_entity_poly.entity_id
_entity_poly.type
_entity_poly.pdbx_seq_one_letter_code
_entity_poly.pdbx_strand_id
1 'polypeptide(L)'
;MLDVGNGTGVWYIDFGDDHPSADVLGSDSDLSATQPELYPNVHFEVDDLDNEWIHSKRFDYIHIRGMSGRVRNWPGLLRKCYK
;
A
#
# COMPACT_ATOMS: atom_id res chain seq x y z
N MET A 1 3.38 5.50 5.99
CA MET A 1 3.49 4.03 5.79
C MET A 1 2.85 3.67 4.46
N LEU A 2 3.42 2.72 3.72
CA LEU A 2 2.81 2.15 2.50
C LEU A 2 2.50 0.67 2.72
N ASP A 3 1.26 0.23 2.49
CA ASP A 3 0.86 -1.17 2.45
C ASP A 3 0.64 -1.62 1.00
N VAL A 4 1.47 -2.53 0.50
CA VAL A 4 1.47 -3.01 -0.88
C VAL A 4 0.73 -4.33 -0.98
N GLY A 5 -0.29 -4.39 -1.84
CA GLY A 5 -1.09 -5.59 -2.02
C GLY A 5 -2.03 -5.84 -0.85
N ASN A 6 -2.70 -4.77 -0.44
CA ASN A 6 -3.47 -4.70 0.79
C ASN A 6 -4.76 -5.55 0.77
N GLY A 7 -5.25 -5.99 -0.40
CA GLY A 7 -6.36 -6.94 -0.53
C GLY A 7 -7.65 -6.40 0.09
N THR A 8 -8.17 -7.03 1.15
CA THR A 8 -9.35 -6.52 1.89
C THR A 8 -9.03 -5.27 2.70
N GLY A 9 -7.75 -5.03 2.96
CA GLY A 9 -7.23 -3.85 3.63
C GLY A 9 -7.46 -3.76 5.14
N VAL A 10 -7.86 -4.86 5.77
CA VAL A 10 -8.01 -4.96 7.23
C VAL A 10 -6.71 -4.58 7.95
N TRP A 11 -5.57 -5.04 7.45
CA TRP A 11 -4.30 -4.89 8.16
C TRP A 11 -3.85 -3.43 8.29
N TYR A 12 -3.95 -2.63 7.22
CA TYR A 12 -3.50 -1.24 7.27
C TYR A 12 -4.52 -0.32 7.93
N ILE A 13 -5.80 -0.70 7.95
CA ILE A 13 -6.82 -0.06 8.80
C ILE A 13 -6.44 -0.25 10.26
N ASP A 14 -6.25 -1.50 10.70
CA ASP A 14 -5.88 -1.81 12.10
C ASP A 14 -4.57 -1.10 12.48
N PHE A 15 -3.60 -1.07 11.56
CA PHE A 15 -2.35 -0.34 11.79
C PHE A 15 -2.58 1.17 11.96
N GLY A 16 -3.48 1.78 11.17
CA GLY A 16 -3.82 3.19 11.27
C GLY A 16 -4.55 3.54 12.56
N ASP A 17 -5.41 2.64 13.05
CA ASP A 17 -6.10 2.76 14.34
C ASP A 17 -5.11 2.71 15.52
N ASP A 18 -4.14 1.78 15.46
CA ASP A 18 -3.10 1.65 16.49
C ASP A 18 -2.07 2.80 16.43
N HIS A 19 -1.92 3.45 15.29
CA HIS A 19 -0.93 4.52 15.04
C HIS A 19 -1.59 5.78 14.46
N PRO A 20 -2.41 6.52 15.24
CA PRO A 20 -3.17 7.66 14.74
C PRO A 20 -2.30 8.84 14.24
N SER A 21 -1.01 8.88 14.61
CA SER A 21 -0.04 9.86 14.09
C SER A 21 0.58 9.47 12.75
N ALA A 22 0.38 8.23 12.28
CA ALA A 22 0.92 7.77 11.01
C ALA A 22 -0.05 8.09 9.88
N ASP A 23 0.48 8.65 8.78
CA ASP A 23 -0.18 8.70 7.48
C ASP A 23 -0.01 7.34 6.80
N VAL A 24 -1.11 6.58 6.66
CA VAL A 24 -1.13 5.23 6.11
C VAL A 24 -1.75 5.25 4.72
N LEU A 25 -1.00 4.74 3.74
CA LEU A 25 -1.47 4.59 2.36
C LEU A 25 -1.53 3.12 1.98
N GLY A 26 -2.71 2.64 1.61
CA GLY A 26 -2.90 1.34 0.99
C GLY A 26 -2.83 1.43 -0.54
N SER A 27 -2.14 0.48 -1.16
CA SER A 27 -2.01 0.37 -2.62
C SER A 27 -2.41 -1.03 -3.11
N ASP A 28 -3.40 -1.12 -4.01
CA ASP A 28 -3.77 -2.34 -4.76
C ASP A 28 -3.95 -2.06 -6.25
N SER A 29 -3.68 -3.07 -7.06
CA SER A 29 -3.98 -3.08 -8.50
C SER A 29 -5.44 -3.40 -8.83
N ASP A 30 -6.20 -3.92 -7.85
CA ASP A 30 -7.61 -4.25 -8.03
C ASP A 30 -8.48 -2.98 -8.01
N LEU A 31 -8.93 -2.56 -9.19
CA LEU A 31 -9.85 -1.44 -9.40
C LEU A 31 -11.20 -1.58 -8.68
N SER A 32 -11.54 -2.78 -8.18
CA SER A 32 -12.75 -3.01 -7.39
C SER A 32 -12.56 -2.75 -5.90
N ALA A 33 -11.31 -2.63 -5.43
CA ALA A 33 -11.02 -2.27 -4.06
C ALA A 33 -11.52 -0.85 -3.79
N THR A 34 -12.64 -0.75 -3.07
CA THR A 34 -13.18 0.50 -2.56
C THR A 34 -13.17 0.39 -1.05
N GLN A 35 -12.45 1.28 -0.35
CA GLN A 35 -12.52 1.34 1.10
C GLN A 35 -13.42 2.48 1.60
N PRO A 36 -14.12 2.29 2.73
CA PRO A 36 -14.89 3.36 3.36
C PRO A 36 -13.95 4.46 3.89
N GLU A 37 -14.30 5.73 3.65
CA GLU A 37 -13.61 6.94 4.15
C GLU A 37 -13.76 7.16 5.68
N LEU A 38 -13.80 6.08 6.46
CA LEU A 38 -14.11 6.14 7.90
C LEU A 38 -12.95 6.63 8.76
N TYR A 39 -11.71 6.59 8.24
CA TYR A 39 -10.49 6.81 9.01
C TYR A 39 -9.71 8.03 8.49
N PRO A 40 -9.42 9.02 9.34
CA PRO A 40 -8.84 10.29 8.88
C PRO A 40 -7.37 10.19 8.44
N ASN A 41 -6.64 9.18 8.88
CA ASN A 41 -5.21 8.97 8.61
C ASN A 41 -4.92 7.76 7.72
N VAL A 42 -5.97 7.15 7.16
CA VAL A 42 -5.87 5.99 6.29
C VAL A 42 -6.42 6.36 4.92
N HIS A 43 -5.58 6.18 3.91
CA HIS A 43 -5.87 6.53 2.54
C HIS A 43 -5.69 5.30 1.65
N PHE A 44 -6.40 5.29 0.52
CA PHE A 44 -6.32 4.21 -0.45
C PHE A 44 -6.13 4.77 -1.86
N GLU A 45 -5.21 4.17 -2.60
CA GLU A 45 -4.97 4.46 -4.00
C GLU A 45 -4.92 3.16 -4.81
N VAL A 46 -5.52 3.19 -6.01
CA VAL A 46 -5.36 2.11 -6.96
C VAL A 46 -4.07 2.35 -7.75
N ASP A 47 -3.12 1.42 -7.66
CA ASP A 47 -1.85 1.50 -8.39
C ASP A 47 -1.43 0.14 -8.94
N ASP A 48 -0.88 0.15 -10.15
CA ASP A 48 -0.31 -1.04 -10.77
C ASP A 48 1.16 -1.17 -10.36
N LEU A 49 1.43 -2.15 -9.52
CA LEU A 49 2.76 -2.43 -8.96
C LEU A 49 3.82 -2.77 -10.02
N ASP A 50 3.40 -3.22 -11.21
CA ASP A 50 4.32 -3.49 -12.32
C ASP A 50 4.81 -2.16 -12.96
N ASN A 51 4.00 -1.09 -12.91
CA ASN A 51 4.32 0.25 -13.46
C ASN A 51 5.06 1.15 -12.45
N GLU A 52 5.56 2.31 -12.91
CA GLU A 52 6.19 3.27 -12.01
C GLU A 52 5.17 3.79 -10.99
N TRP A 53 5.52 3.73 -9.70
CA TRP A 53 4.64 4.14 -8.63
C TRP A 53 4.22 5.60 -8.82
N ILE A 54 2.92 5.86 -8.64
CA ILE A 54 2.34 7.21 -8.73
C ILE A 54 2.77 8.12 -7.57
N HIS A 55 3.29 7.54 -6.48
CA HIS A 55 3.71 8.29 -5.31
C HIS A 55 5.09 8.91 -5.50
N SER A 56 5.17 10.23 -5.32
CA SER A 56 6.44 10.98 -5.29
C SER A 56 7.03 11.13 -3.88
N LYS A 57 6.32 10.64 -2.85
CA LYS A 57 6.72 10.72 -1.45
C LYS A 57 7.55 9.50 -1.04
N ARG A 58 8.57 9.72 -0.21
CA ARG A 58 9.26 8.61 0.48
C ARG A 58 8.39 8.10 1.62
N PHE A 59 8.51 6.81 1.92
CA PHE A 59 7.82 6.17 3.02
C PHE A 59 8.83 5.70 4.06
N ASP A 60 8.57 5.99 5.33
CA ASP A 60 9.43 5.53 6.44
C ASP A 60 9.30 4.02 6.71
N TYR A 61 8.18 3.43 6.28
CA TYR A 61 7.89 2.02 6.44
C TYR A 61 7.01 1.53 5.29
N ILE A 62 7.42 0.39 4.71
CA ILE A 62 6.72 -0.28 3.62
C ILE A 62 6.43 -1.72 4.07
N HIS A 63 5.16 -2.08 4.07
CA HIS A 63 4.69 -3.43 4.37
C HIS A 63 4.24 -4.11 3.08
N ILE A 64 4.72 -5.35 2.86
CA ILE A 64 4.38 -6.15 1.67
C ILE A 64 4.09 -7.57 2.17
N ARG A 65 2.87 -8.08 1.93
CA ARG A 65 2.46 -9.40 2.41
C ARG A 65 1.62 -10.13 1.37
N GLY A 66 1.82 -11.44 1.24
CA GLY A 66 0.94 -12.29 0.43
C GLY A 66 1.01 -12.05 -1.09
N MET A 67 2.07 -11.41 -1.57
CA MET A 67 2.21 -11.03 -2.99
C MET A 67 2.83 -12.11 -3.89
N SER A 68 3.04 -13.31 -3.35
CA SER A 68 3.48 -14.48 -4.11
C SER A 68 2.51 -14.79 -5.25
N GLY A 69 3.00 -14.78 -6.48
CA GLY A 69 2.19 -15.03 -7.68
C GLY A 69 1.48 -13.79 -8.27
N ARG A 70 1.45 -12.66 -7.55
CA ARG A 70 0.98 -11.36 -8.09
C ARG A 70 2.12 -10.49 -8.59
N VAL A 71 3.28 -10.52 -7.92
CA VAL A 71 4.45 -9.76 -8.32
C VAL A 71 5.28 -10.54 -9.34
N ARG A 72 5.44 -9.99 -10.54
CA ARG A 72 6.25 -10.59 -11.61
C ARG A 72 7.75 -10.29 -11.47
N ASN A 73 8.08 -9.09 -10.99
CA ASN A 73 9.47 -8.61 -10.89
C ASN A 73 9.79 -8.09 -9.48
N TRP A 74 10.11 -9.02 -8.58
CA TRP A 74 10.49 -8.71 -7.20
C TRP A 74 11.70 -7.76 -7.08
N PRO A 75 12.81 -7.95 -7.84
CA PRO A 75 13.91 -6.99 -7.80
C PRO A 75 13.51 -5.58 -8.24
N GLY A 76 12.60 -5.46 -9.21
CA GLY A 76 12.04 -4.19 -9.65
C GLY A 76 11.22 -3.51 -8.56
N LEU A 77 10.31 -4.26 -7.93
CA LEU A 77 9.50 -3.78 -6.81
C LEU A 77 10.38 -3.30 -5.64
N LEU A 78 11.36 -4.10 -5.23
CA LEU A 78 12.26 -3.73 -4.14
C LEU A 78 13.07 -2.47 -4.47
N ARG A 79 13.55 -2.32 -5.71
CA ARG A 79 14.22 -1.07 -6.12
C ARG A 79 13.32 0.15 -6.00
N LYS A 80 12.01 0.03 -6.28
CA LYS A 80 11.04 1.11 -6.09
C LYS A 80 10.88 1.44 -4.61
N CYS A 81 10.83 0.44 -3.74
CA CYS A 81 10.72 0.61 -2.28
C CYS A 81 11.88 1.42 -1.66
N TYR A 82 13.07 1.42 -2.29
CA TYR A 82 14.24 2.15 -1.82
C TYR A 82 14.43 3.52 -2.50
N LYS A 83 13.56 3.90 -3.44
CA LYS A 83 13.54 5.26 -4.00
C LYS A 83 12.85 6.21 -3.03
#